data_AF-H3BW17-F1
#
_entry.id   AF-H3BW17-F1
#
_cell.length_a   1.000
_cell.length_b   1.000
_cell.length_c   1.000
_cell.angle_alpha   90.00
_cell.angle_beta   90.00
_cell.angle_gamma   90.00
#
_symmetry.space_group_name_H-M   'P 1'
#
loop_
_entity.id
_entity.type
_entity.pdbx_description
1 polymer ?
#
loop_
_entity_poly.entity_id
_entity_poly.type
_entity_poly.pdbx_seq_one_letter_code
_entity_poly.pdbx_strand_id
1 'polypeptide(L)'
;AALVPPVVHVYPAASLEPLGGRSVLLCVASGMSPPLVSFSWRRRAEGSSEEEEEESLPADEEELRLTEEHRITSVRLVDRDPALSYQYRCSVQHENGTVDALSGQEVEAAPPTVPPTVPPSVPPMKLLCFVYTVLAMKSVLSCCGIPLLCFLAN
;
A
#
# COMPACT_ATOMS: atom_id res chain seq x y z
N ALA A 1 -21.72 23.81 22.23
CA ALA A 1 -21.37 22.37 22.19
C ALA A 1 -20.18 22.16 23.13
N ALA A 2 -20.05 20.98 23.73
CA ALA A 2 -18.87 20.66 24.51
C ALA A 2 -17.69 20.36 23.58
N LEU A 3 -16.49 20.79 23.97
CA LEU A 3 -15.26 20.47 23.25
C LEU A 3 -14.85 19.05 23.58
N VAL A 4 -14.74 18.20 22.55
CA VAL A 4 -14.32 16.81 22.69
C VAL A 4 -13.11 16.59 21.79
N PRO A 5 -11.93 16.26 22.36
CA PRO A 5 -10.72 16.02 21.58
C PRO A 5 -10.85 14.70 20.78
N PRO A 6 -10.09 14.55 19.69
CA PRO A 6 -10.10 13.33 18.91
C PRO A 6 -9.45 12.15 19.63
N VAL A 7 -9.96 10.96 19.35
CA VAL A 7 -9.22 9.71 19.49
C VAL A 7 -8.41 9.51 18.21
N VAL A 8 -7.10 9.31 18.35
CA VAL A 8 -6.15 9.24 17.24
C VAL A 8 -5.50 7.86 17.16
N HIS A 9 -5.43 7.30 15.95
CA HIS A 9 -4.72 6.06 15.68
C HIS A 9 -3.91 6.13 14.39
N VAL A 10 -2.74 5.47 14.36
CA VAL A 10 -1.87 5.38 13.18
C VAL A 10 -1.69 3.92 12.77
N TYR A 11 -1.99 3.62 11.50
CA TYR A 11 -1.89 2.28 10.94
C TYR A 11 -1.21 2.29 9.57
N PRO A 12 -0.41 1.26 9.22
CA PRO A 12 -0.03 1.04 7.83
C PRO A 12 -1.25 0.66 6.99
N ALA A 13 -1.28 1.07 5.72
CA ALA A 13 -2.29 0.60 4.80
C ALA A 13 -2.10 -0.90 4.52
N ALA A 14 -3.19 -1.64 4.33
CA ALA A 14 -3.20 -3.09 4.18
C ALA A 14 -2.55 -3.62 2.88
N SER A 15 -1.98 -2.76 2.03
CA SER A 15 -1.33 -3.20 0.79
C SER A 15 -0.04 -3.97 1.09
N LEU A 16 0.03 -5.21 0.62
CA LEU A 16 1.23 -6.06 0.73
C LEU A 16 2.33 -5.65 -0.26
N GLU A 17 1.98 -4.96 -1.35
CA GLU A 17 2.94 -4.50 -2.35
C GLU A 17 3.36 -3.05 -2.00
N PRO A 18 4.66 -2.79 -1.76
CA PRO A 18 5.17 -1.42 -1.69
C PRO A 18 4.88 -0.69 -3.01
N LEU A 19 4.32 0.51 -2.93
CA LEU A 19 4.06 1.35 -4.09
C LEU A 19 5.37 1.94 -4.58
N GLY A 20 6.13 1.18 -5.37
CA GLY A 20 7.44 1.61 -5.87
C GLY A 20 8.46 1.85 -4.75
N GLY A 21 8.48 1.00 -3.73
CA GLY A 21 9.37 1.16 -2.56
C GLY A 21 8.85 2.12 -1.48
N ARG A 22 7.63 2.64 -1.63
CA ARG A 22 6.97 3.50 -0.65
C ARG A 22 5.92 2.76 0.16
N SER A 23 5.71 3.20 1.40
CA SER A 23 4.61 2.77 2.26
C SER A 23 3.53 3.84 2.34
N VAL A 24 2.32 3.43 2.72
CA VAL A 24 1.21 4.34 3.03
C VAL A 24 0.87 4.20 4.50
N LEU A 25 0.75 5.32 5.20
CA LEU A 25 0.29 5.42 6.58
C LEU A 25 -1.06 6.13 6.63
N LEU A 26 -1.91 5.70 7.57
CA LEU A 26 -3.23 6.26 7.84
C LEU A 26 -3.23 6.80 9.26
N CYS A 27 -3.42 8.11 9.43
CA CYS A 27 -3.70 8.72 10.73
C CYS A 27 -5.18 9.09 10.81
N VAL A 28 -5.88 8.45 11.75
CA VAL A 28 -7.32 8.50 11.88
C VAL A 28 -7.70 9.27 13.13
N ALA A 29 -8.37 10.41 12.98
CA ALA A 29 -8.94 11.20 14.08
C ALA A 29 -10.46 11.01 14.12
N SER A 30 -11.01 10.58 15.26
CA SER A 30 -12.43 10.24 15.41
C SER A 30 -13.01 10.71 16.75
N GLY A 31 -14.35 10.76 16.84
CA GLY A 31 -15.04 11.02 18.10
C GLY A 31 -14.87 12.44 18.66
N MET A 32 -14.48 13.39 17.81
CA MET A 32 -14.24 14.78 18.19
C MET A 32 -15.44 15.68 17.94
N SER A 33 -15.53 16.76 18.70
CA SER A 33 -16.50 17.83 18.48
C SER A 33 -15.85 19.17 18.82
N PRO A 34 -15.87 20.14 17.88
CA PRO A 34 -16.27 20.08 16.48
C PRO A 34 -15.26 19.31 15.62
N PRO A 35 -15.63 18.91 14.38
CA PRO A 35 -14.78 18.14 13.49
C PRO A 35 -13.77 19.02 12.72
N LEU A 36 -13.12 19.96 13.40
CA LEU A 36 -12.08 20.82 12.82
C LEU A 36 -10.72 20.44 13.39
N VAL A 37 -9.83 19.92 12.54
CA VAL A 37 -8.48 19.51 12.93
C VAL A 37 -7.44 19.79 11.86
N SER A 38 -6.18 19.91 12.27
CA SER A 38 -5.02 19.84 11.39
C SER A 38 -4.10 18.69 11.77
N PHE A 39 -3.46 18.09 10.78
CA PHE A 39 -2.52 16.98 10.94
C PHE A 39 -1.11 17.48 10.74
N SER A 40 -0.17 16.92 11.50
CA SER A 40 1.26 17.00 11.22
C SER A 40 1.92 15.66 11.47
N TRP A 41 3.03 15.42 10.77
CA TRP A 41 3.74 14.15 10.81
C TRP A 41 5.19 14.38 11.19
N ARG A 42 5.71 13.50 12.06
CA ARG A 42 7.12 13.41 12.40
C ARG A 42 7.59 11.97 12.19
N ARG A 43 8.85 11.79 11.83
CA ARG A 43 9.50 10.48 11.78
C ARG A 43 10.74 10.46 12.65
N ARG A 44 11.11 9.26 13.06
CA ARG A 44 12.27 9.00 13.90
C ARG A 44 12.92 7.70 13.45
N ALA A 45 14.23 7.73 13.21
CA ALA A 45 14.99 6.54 12.85
C ALA A 45 15.15 5.62 14.07
N GLU A 46 15.12 4.31 13.83
CA GLU A 46 15.41 3.33 14.88
C GLU A 46 16.84 3.52 15.41
N GLY A 47 17.00 3.55 16.73
CA GLY A 47 18.30 3.71 17.39
C GLY A 47 18.80 5.14 17.58
N SER A 48 18.05 6.17 17.14
CA SER A 48 18.35 7.56 17.54
C SER A 48 18.03 7.79 19.04
N SER A 49 18.60 8.82 19.67
CA SER A 49 18.34 9.22 21.07
C SER A 49 17.09 10.11 21.19
N GLU A 50 16.32 10.08 22.28
CA GLU A 50 14.97 10.72 22.38
C GLU A 50 14.97 12.22 22.01
N GLU A 51 16.11 12.88 22.22
CA GLU A 51 16.33 14.30 21.96
C GLU A 51 16.95 14.57 20.57
N GLU A 52 17.46 13.54 19.87
CA GLU A 52 18.04 13.66 18.52
C GLU A 52 17.07 13.15 17.44
N GLU A 53 16.76 14.07 16.51
CA GLU A 53 16.12 13.86 15.21
C GLU A 53 14.69 13.26 15.22
N GLU A 54 13.71 13.96 15.80
CA GLU A 54 12.35 13.92 15.23
C GLU A 54 12.30 14.86 14.03
N GLU A 55 12.31 14.31 12.82
CA GLU A 55 12.23 15.07 11.58
C GLU A 55 10.76 15.36 11.23
N SER A 56 10.42 16.62 11.03
CA SER A 56 9.10 17.02 10.53
C SER A 56 8.96 16.71 9.05
N LEU A 57 7.89 16.03 8.67
CA LEU A 57 7.59 15.75 7.28
C LEU A 57 6.77 16.90 6.65
N PRO A 58 7.06 17.31 5.40
CA PRO A 58 6.34 18.41 4.74
C PRO A 58 4.85 18.09 4.58
N ALA A 59 3.97 19.08 4.70
CA ALA A 59 2.52 18.87 4.79
C ALA A 59 1.81 18.75 3.42
N ASP A 60 2.44 19.20 2.34
CA ASP A 60 1.78 19.57 1.10
C ASP A 60 2.03 18.61 -0.08
N GLU A 61 3.15 17.89 -0.09
CA GLU A 61 3.57 17.15 -1.28
C GLU A 61 3.00 15.72 -1.35
N GLU A 62 2.70 15.10 -0.19
CA GLU A 62 2.41 13.66 -0.10
C GLU A 62 1.33 13.29 0.95
N GLU A 63 0.53 14.28 1.38
CA GLU A 63 -0.61 14.09 2.30
C GLU A 63 -1.95 14.27 1.58
N LEU A 64 -2.83 13.28 1.70
CA LEU A 64 -4.24 13.37 1.30
C LEU A 64 -5.14 13.35 2.53
N ARG A 65 -6.25 14.10 2.48
CA ARG A 65 -7.24 14.13 3.58
C ARG A 65 -8.58 13.58 3.13
N LEU A 66 -9.11 12.67 3.93
CA LEU A 66 -10.41 12.04 3.73
C LEU A 66 -11.33 12.42 4.90
N THR A 67 -12.51 12.94 4.59
CA THR A 67 -13.51 13.33 5.58
C THR A 67 -14.72 12.40 5.49
N GLU A 68 -15.04 11.76 6.60
CA GLU A 68 -16.25 10.96 6.81
C GLU A 68 -17.06 11.60 7.96
N GLU A 69 -18.35 11.26 8.11
CA GLU A 69 -19.29 11.97 9.01
C GLU A 69 -18.76 12.23 10.44
N HIS A 70 -17.97 11.29 10.99
CA HIS A 70 -17.47 11.36 12.37
C HIS A 70 -15.95 11.16 12.48
N ARG A 71 -15.23 11.22 11.35
CA ARG A 71 -13.83 10.84 11.27
C ARG A 71 -13.12 11.60 10.17
N ILE A 72 -11.90 12.06 10.46
CA ILE A 72 -11.02 12.66 9.46
C ILE A 72 -9.75 11.83 9.43
N THR A 73 -9.33 11.44 8.24
CA THR A 73 -8.14 10.61 8.03
C THR A 73 -7.11 11.38 7.19
N SER A 74 -5.88 11.49 7.70
CA SER A 74 -4.71 11.89 6.92
C SER A 74 -4.04 10.63 6.37
N VAL A 75 -3.86 10.58 5.05
CA VAL A 75 -3.21 9.51 4.32
C VAL A 75 -1.85 10.03 3.88
N ARG A 76 -0.78 9.37 4.34
CA ARG A 76 0.60 9.82 4.12
C ARG A 76 1.38 8.79 3.34
N LEU A 77 1.97 9.21 2.22
CA LEU A 77 3.00 8.43 1.54
C LEU A 77 4.35 8.66 2.24
N VAL A 78 5.11 7.58 2.44
CA VAL A 78 6.44 7.64 3.05
C VAL A 78 7.42 6.75 2.29
N ASP A 79 8.62 7.27 2.03
CA ASP A 79 9.71 6.49 1.44
C ASP A 79 10.23 5.46 2.46
N ARG A 80 10.50 4.23 2.00
CA ARG A 80 11.25 3.25 2.79
C ARG A 80 12.74 3.44 2.55
N ASP A 81 13.50 3.59 3.61
CA ASP A 81 14.96 3.59 3.53
C ASP A 81 15.47 2.14 3.55
N PRO A 82 16.45 1.76 2.71
CA PRO A 82 16.97 0.39 2.68
C PRO A 82 17.83 0.00 3.88
N ALA A 83 18.31 0.97 4.66
CA ALA A 83 19.20 0.80 5.80
C ALA A 83 18.54 1.17 7.13
N LEU A 84 17.53 2.05 7.11
CA LEU A 84 16.87 2.58 8.31
C LEU A 84 15.37 2.23 8.34
N SER A 85 14.95 1.75 9.50
CA SER A 85 13.57 1.67 9.93
C SER A 85 13.16 2.98 10.59
N TYR A 86 11.90 3.36 10.40
CA TYR A 86 11.35 4.58 10.98
C TYR A 86 10.07 4.31 11.76
N GLN A 87 9.98 4.93 12.93
CA GLN A 87 8.73 5.12 13.65
C GLN A 87 8.11 6.46 13.25
N TYR A 88 6.81 6.45 12.99
CA TYR A 88 6.09 7.65 12.60
C TYR A 88 5.14 8.10 13.71
N ARG A 89 5.09 9.41 13.93
CA ARG A 89 4.18 10.08 14.84
C ARG A 89 3.25 10.97 14.03
N CYS A 90 1.94 10.78 14.24
CA CYS A 90 0.93 11.73 13.78
C CYS A 90 0.48 12.59 14.95
N SER A 91 0.49 13.91 14.77
CA SER A 91 -0.07 14.89 15.70
C SER A 91 -1.34 15.50 15.12
N VAL A 92 -2.41 15.48 15.90
CA VAL A 92 -3.71 16.06 15.50
C VAL A 92 -4.00 17.27 16.39
N GLN A 93 -3.97 18.46 15.79
CA GLN A 93 -4.37 19.68 16.46
C GLN A 93 -5.89 19.83 16.39
N HIS A 94 -6.54 19.83 17.56
CA HIS A 94 -7.93 20.16 17.76
C HIS A 94 -8.03 21.46 18.58
N GLU A 95 -9.19 22.10 18.59
CA GLU A 95 -9.40 23.30 19.40
C GLU A 95 -9.30 23.04 20.91
N ASN A 96 -9.50 21.79 21.34
CA ASN A 96 -9.31 21.36 22.73
C ASN A 96 -7.89 20.88 23.03
N GLY A 97 -6.94 21.04 22.11
CA GLY A 97 -5.53 20.65 22.28
C GLY A 97 -5.01 19.70 21.22
N THR A 98 -3.77 19.24 21.39
CA THR A 98 -3.07 18.36 20.45
C THR A 98 -3.05 16.94 20.99
N VAL A 99 -3.37 15.96 20.13
CA VAL A 99 -3.30 14.54 20.47
C VAL A 99 -2.34 13.84 19.51
N ASP A 100 -1.39 13.10 20.06
CA ASP A 100 -0.37 12.36 19.31
C ASP A 100 -0.65 10.85 19.31
N ALA A 101 -0.31 10.19 18.21
CA ALA A 101 -0.28 8.73 18.12
C ALA A 101 0.94 8.25 17.33
N LEU A 102 1.53 7.15 17.79
CA LEU A 102 2.64 6.46 17.12
C LEU A 102 2.12 5.35 16.21
N SER A 103 2.85 5.05 15.14
CA SER A 103 2.65 3.84 14.35
C SER A 103 2.92 2.60 15.20
N GLY A 104 1.90 1.75 15.42
CA GLY A 104 2.02 0.55 16.26
C GLY A 104 2.92 -0.55 15.70
N GLN A 105 3.21 -0.50 14.39
CA GLN A 105 4.19 -1.35 13.73
C GLN A 105 5.20 -0.44 13.02
N GLU A 106 6.47 -0.72 13.21
CA GLU A 106 7.56 0.00 12.58
C GLU A 106 7.52 -0.19 11.07
N VAL A 107 7.76 0.88 10.32
CA VAL A 107 7.89 0.73 8.86
C VAL A 107 9.29 0.18 8.62
N GLU A 108 9.33 -1.14 8.40
CA GLU A 108 10.56 -1.86 8.09
C GLU A 108 11.27 -1.23 6.88
N ALA A 109 12.60 -1.28 6.94
CA ALA A 109 13.47 -0.87 5.86
C ALA A 109 13.03 -1.52 4.53
N ALA A 110 13.34 -0.85 3.41
CA ALA A 110 13.11 -1.45 2.11
C ALA A 110 13.83 -2.81 2.07
N PRO A 111 13.15 -3.90 1.65
CA PRO A 111 13.81 -5.20 1.56
C PRO A 111 15.07 -5.05 0.69
N PRO A 112 16.18 -5.71 1.05
CA PRO A 112 17.38 -5.64 0.23
C PRO A 112 17.00 -5.98 -1.20
N THR A 113 17.46 -5.17 -2.15
CA THR A 113 17.32 -5.45 -3.58
C THR A 113 18.11 -6.72 -3.89
N VAL A 114 17.54 -7.88 -3.57
CA VAL A 114 17.95 -9.14 -4.15
C VAL A 114 17.71 -8.93 -5.64
N PRO A 115 18.74 -9.02 -6.51
CA PRO A 115 18.50 -9.01 -7.95
C PRO A 115 17.43 -10.06 -8.21
N PRO A 116 16.38 -9.77 -8.99
CA PRO A 116 15.24 -10.65 -9.10
C PRO A 116 15.74 -12.00 -9.62
N THR A 117 15.98 -12.94 -8.71
CA THR A 117 15.98 -14.35 -9.04
C THR A 117 14.51 -14.65 -9.18
N VAL A 118 13.98 -14.30 -10.33
CA VAL A 118 12.66 -14.70 -10.80
C VAL A 118 12.66 -16.23 -10.68
N PRO A 119 11.97 -16.86 -9.69
CA PRO A 119 11.50 -18.21 -9.98
C PRO A 119 10.63 -18.04 -11.23
N PRO A 120 10.75 -18.86 -12.29
CA PRO A 120 10.01 -18.65 -13.51
C PRO A 120 8.50 -18.75 -13.21
N SER A 121 7.90 -17.62 -12.85
CA SER A 121 6.47 -17.42 -12.82
C SER A 121 6.08 -17.33 -14.29
N VAL A 122 5.75 -18.49 -14.84
CA VAL A 122 5.12 -18.57 -16.15
C VAL A 122 3.89 -17.66 -16.09
N PRO A 123 3.87 -16.52 -16.83
CA PRO A 123 2.70 -15.67 -16.82
C PRO A 123 1.52 -16.48 -17.37
N PRO A 124 0.30 -16.36 -16.82
CA PRO A 124 -0.87 -17.13 -17.26
C PRO A 124 -1.17 -16.92 -18.75
N MET A 125 -0.66 -15.84 -19.34
CA MET A 125 -0.74 -15.53 -20.76
C MET A 125 -0.06 -16.59 -21.66
N LYS A 126 1.04 -17.23 -21.21
CA LYS A 126 1.72 -18.30 -21.97
C LYS A 126 0.95 -19.62 -21.92
N LEU A 127 0.32 -19.94 -20.80
CA LEU A 127 -0.51 -21.14 -20.66
C LEU A 127 -1.77 -21.03 -21.53
N LEU A 128 -2.42 -19.86 -21.55
CA LEU A 128 -3.61 -19.63 -22.38
C LEU A 128 -3.27 -19.74 -23.87
N CYS A 129 -2.12 -19.22 -24.29
CA CYS A 129 -1.65 -19.35 -25.68
C CYS A 129 -1.36 -20.82 -26.04
N PHE A 130 -0.75 -21.59 -25.15
CA PHE A 130 -0.48 -23.01 -25.37
C PHE A 130 -1.78 -23.83 -25.43
N VAL A 131 -2.75 -23.56 -24.56
CA VAL A 131 -4.07 -24.20 -24.60
C VAL A 131 -4.81 -23.83 -25.88
N TYR A 132 -4.74 -22.57 -26.31
CA TYR A 132 -5.34 -22.09 -27.56
C TYR A 132 -4.71 -22.74 -28.80
N THR A 133 -3.38 -22.87 -28.87
CA THR A 133 -2.71 -23.54 -30.00
C THR A 133 -3.02 -25.04 -30.04
N VAL A 134 -3.10 -25.70 -28.89
CA VAL A 134 -3.50 -27.12 -28.80
C VAL A 134 -4.97 -27.31 -29.25
N LEU A 135 -5.88 -26.43 -28.82
CA LEU A 135 -7.28 -26.47 -29.26
C LEU A 135 -7.43 -26.16 -30.76
N ALA A 136 -6.66 -25.20 -31.28
CA ALA A 136 -6.64 -24.86 -32.71
C ALA A 136 -6.12 -26.04 -33.55
N MET A 137 -5.03 -26.70 -33.13
CA MET A 137 -4.49 -27.89 -33.78
C MET A 137 -5.51 -29.05 -33.80
N LYS A 138 -6.23 -29.28 -32.69
CA LYS A 138 -7.30 -30.27 -32.63
C LYS A 138 -8.47 -29.93 -33.54
N SER A 139 -8.83 -28.65 -33.65
CA SER A 139 -9.87 -28.17 -34.57
C SER A 139 -9.48 -28.38 -36.03
N VAL A 140 -8.22 -28.09 -36.41
CA VAL A 140 -7.72 -28.33 -37.77
C VAL A 140 -7.66 -29.82 -38.11
N LEU A 141 -7.22 -30.68 -37.16
CA LEU A 141 -7.26 -32.13 -37.35
C LEU A 141 -8.70 -32.66 -37.50
N SER A 142 -9.66 -32.10 -36.75
CA SER A 142 -11.06 -32.48 -36.86
C SER A 142 -11.71 -31.97 -38.15
N CYS A 143 -11.41 -30.74 -38.57
CA CYS A 143 -12.06 -30.08 -39.70
C CYS A 143 -11.44 -30.53 -41.04
N CYS A 144 -10.15 -30.85 -41.07
CA CYS A 144 -9.44 -31.24 -42.29
C CYS A 144 -9.11 -32.75 -42.35
N GLY A 145 -8.94 -33.43 -41.21
CA GLY A 145 -8.56 -34.85 -41.17
C GLY A 145 -9.73 -35.82 -41.38
N ILE A 146 -10.92 -35.48 -40.88
CA ILE A 146 -12.11 -36.33 -41.02
C ILE A 146 -12.59 -36.44 -42.48
N PRO A 147 -12.69 -35.36 -43.29
CA PRO A 147 -13.07 -35.50 -44.70
C PRO A 147 -12.01 -36.22 -45.56
N LEU A 148 -10.72 -36.12 -45.25
CA LEU A 148 -9.66 -36.85 -45.96
C LEU A 148 -9.66 -38.35 -45.65
N LEU A 149 -9.94 -38.75 -44.40
CA LEU A 149 -10.10 -40.16 -44.03
C LEU A 149 -11.34 -40.79 -44.69
N CYS A 150 -12.44 -40.04 -44.83
CA CYS A 150 -13.61 -40.50 -45.55
C CYS A 150 -13.38 -40.64 -47.07
N PHE A 151 -12.50 -39.83 -47.66
CA PHE A 151 -12.15 -39.93 -49.09
C PHE A 151 -11.17 -41.08 -49.41
N LEU A 152 -10.31 -41.48 -48.47
CA LEU A 152 -9.36 -42.60 -48.65
C LEU A 152 -9.98 -43.98 -48.33
N ALA A 153 -11.14 -44.00 -47.68
CA ALA A 153 -11.86 -45.22 -47.29
C ALA A 153 -12.98 -45.63 -48.28
N ASN A 154 -13.07 -44.97 -49.45
CA ASN A 154 -14.01 -45.30 -50.53
C ASN A 154 -13.27 -45.65 -51.82
#